data_AF-A0A2N1QXA9-F1
#
_entry.id   AF-A0A2N1QXA9-F1
#
_cell.length_a   1.000
_cell.length_b   1.000
_cell.length_c   1.000
_cell.angle_alpha   90.00
_cell.angle_beta   90.00
_cell.angle_gamma   90.00
#
_symmetry.space_group_name_H-M   'P 1'
#
loop_
_entity.id
_entity.type
_entity.pdbx_description
1 polymer ?
#
loop_
_entity_poly.entity_id
_entity_poly.type
_entity_poly.pdbx_seq_one_letter_code
_entity_poly.pdbx_strand_id
1 'polypeptide(L)'
;MEDILKTLLEQEATLQFTAFDDSMAWKLGSAIVAEAMARDLAIAIDIRRGDRQLFHVSMPGASANNDRWIDRKVKTVNRLGHSSFYIGRLLASLGTTISEK
;
A
#
# COMPACT_ATOMS: atom_id res chain seq x y z
N MET A 1 2.18 -16.17 -15.37
CA MET A 1 1.45 -14.94 -15.01
C MET A 1 0.37 -15.22 -13.96
N GLU A 2 -0.32 -16.37 -14.03
CA GLU A 2 -1.19 -16.85 -12.93
C GLU A 2 -0.45 -17.02 -11.60
N ASP A 3 0.81 -17.46 -11.67
CA ASP A 3 1.63 -17.72 -10.49
C ASP A 3 1.84 -16.49 -9.58
N ILE A 4 2.03 -15.30 -10.17
CA ILE A 4 2.18 -14.06 -9.39
C ILE A 4 0.85 -13.62 -8.77
N LEU A 5 -0.29 -13.79 -9.47
CA LEU A 5 -1.59 -13.42 -8.91
C LEU A 5 -1.94 -14.28 -7.70
N LYS A 6 -1.69 -15.59 -7.80
CA LYS A 6 -1.87 -16.51 -6.68
C LYS A 6 -0.97 -16.14 -5.50
N THR A 7 0.31 -15.89 -5.76
CA THR A 7 1.27 -15.46 -4.73
C THR A 7 0.80 -14.20 -4.01
N LEU A 8 0.29 -13.21 -4.74
CA LEU A 8 -0.19 -11.96 -4.15
C LEU A 8 -1.43 -12.16 -3.27
N LEU A 9 -2.37 -13.01 -3.70
CA LEU A 9 -3.55 -13.34 -2.88
C LEU A 9 -3.15 -14.10 -1.60
N GLU A 10 -2.18 -15.01 -1.68
CA GLU A 10 -1.65 -15.72 -0.52
C GLU A 10 -0.95 -14.77 0.46
N GLN A 11 -0.18 -13.80 -0.05
CA GLN A 11 0.44 -12.76 0.77
C GLN A 11 -0.61 -11.87 1.44
N GLU A 12 -1.65 -11.45 0.71
CA GLU A 12 -2.76 -10.68 1.28
C GLU A 12 -3.48 -11.45 2.39
N ALA A 13 -3.73 -12.75 2.20
CA ALA A 13 -4.36 -13.60 3.21
C ALA A 13 -3.46 -13.83 4.44
N THR A 14 -2.14 -13.88 4.25
CA THR A 14 -1.17 -14.17 5.32
C THR A 14 -0.81 -12.91 6.13
N LEU A 15 -0.69 -11.76 5.47
CA LEU A 15 -0.28 -10.48 6.07
C LEU A 15 -1.49 -9.78 6.72
N GLN A 16 -2.09 -10.45 7.70
CA GLN A 16 -3.26 -9.97 8.43
C GLN A 16 -2.95 -9.76 9.91
N PHE A 17 -3.47 -8.68 10.48
CA PHE A 17 -3.44 -8.45 11.92
C PHE A 17 -4.66 -9.08 12.59
N THR A 18 -4.47 -9.75 13.72
CA THR A 18 -5.60 -10.26 14.54
C THR A 18 -6.36 -9.13 15.25
N ALA A 19 -5.67 -8.03 15.54
CA ALA A 19 -6.22 -6.78 16.05
C ALA A 19 -5.35 -5.62 15.57
N PHE A 20 -5.95 -4.44 15.39
CA PHE A 20 -5.23 -3.26 14.92
C PHE A 20 -5.72 -1.98 15.59
N ASP A 21 -4.87 -1.40 16.44
CA ASP A 21 -5.12 -0.14 17.15
C ASP A 21 -4.18 0.98 16.69
N ASP A 22 -4.45 2.19 17.19
CA ASP A 22 -3.71 3.40 16.79
C ASP A 22 -2.23 3.34 17.26
N SER A 23 -1.92 2.62 18.34
CA SER A 23 -0.54 2.43 18.81
C SER A 23 0.25 1.48 17.90
N MET A 24 -0.41 0.46 17.33
CA MET A 24 0.17 -0.45 16.37
C MET A 24 0.49 0.26 15.06
N ALA A 25 -0.39 1.15 14.61
CA ALA A 25 -0.14 1.99 13.42
C ALA A 25 1.13 2.84 13.60
N TRP A 26 1.30 3.47 14.77
CA TRP A 26 2.52 4.25 15.07
C TRP A 26 3.77 3.36 15.07
N LYS A 27 3.75 2.22 15.79
CA LYS A 27 4.90 1.29 15.85
C LYS A 27 5.29 0.77 14.47
N LEU A 28 4.30 0.35 13.67
CA LEU A 28 4.53 -0.14 12.32
C LEU A 28 5.11 0.96 11.42
N GLY A 29 4.51 2.15 11.44
CA GLY A 29 4.99 3.30 10.67
C GLY A 29 6.44 3.66 11.03
N SER A 30 6.75 3.73 12.33
CA SER A 30 8.10 4.01 12.82
C SER A 30 9.12 2.93 12.42
N ALA A 31 8.74 1.65 12.44
CA ALA A 31 9.62 0.57 11.98
C ALA A 31 9.94 0.69 10.48
N ILE A 32 8.96 1.03 9.65
CA ILE A 32 9.16 1.25 8.21
C ILE A 32 10.05 2.48 7.97
N VAL A 33 9.85 3.57 8.72
CA VAL A 33 10.70 4.77 8.64
C VAL A 33 12.14 4.44 9.00
N ALA A 34 12.38 3.70 10.07
CA ALA A 34 13.73 3.30 10.47
C ALA A 34 14.42 2.50 9.37
N GLU A 35 13.71 1.56 8.73
CA GLU A 35 14.24 0.78 7.61
C GLU A 35 14.51 1.65 6.37
N ALA A 36 13.60 2.58 6.06
CA ALA A 36 13.75 3.52 4.95
C ALA A 36 14.96 4.44 5.15
N MET A 37 15.19 4.91 6.38
CA MET A 37 16.38 5.69 6.73
C MET A 37 17.65 4.88 6.60
N ALA A 38 17.68 3.64 7.11
CA ALA A 38 18.84 2.76 7.01
C ALA A 38 19.24 2.46 5.55
N ARG A 39 18.28 2.52 4.63
CA ARG A 39 18.45 2.28 3.19
C ARG A 39 18.49 3.56 2.34
N ASP A 40 18.43 4.74 2.95
CA ASP A 40 18.38 6.04 2.27
C ASP A 40 17.29 6.15 1.18
N LEU A 41 16.05 5.76 1.54
CA LEU A 41 14.92 5.71 0.60
C LEU A 41 14.05 6.98 0.64
N ALA A 42 13.91 7.61 -0.51
CA ALA A 42 13.01 8.75 -0.74
C ALA A 42 11.54 8.30 -0.99
N ILE A 43 10.88 7.80 0.05
CA ILE A 43 9.50 7.28 -0.02
C ILE A 43 8.53 8.05 0.89
N ALA A 44 7.23 7.91 0.60
CA ALA A 44 6.18 8.32 1.53
C ALA A 44 5.45 7.08 2.05
N ILE A 45 5.08 7.11 3.33
CA ILE A 45 4.47 5.99 4.07
C ILE A 45 3.12 6.47 4.58
N ASP A 46 2.09 5.64 4.42
CA ASP A 46 0.72 5.96 4.82
C ASP A 46 0.05 4.70 5.39
N ILE A 47 -0.55 4.81 6.59
CA ILE A 47 -1.28 3.74 7.25
C ILE A 47 -2.68 4.25 7.60
N ARG A 48 -3.71 3.56 7.11
CA ARG A 48 -5.11 3.92 7.33
C ARG A 48 -5.93 2.76 7.89
N ARG A 49 -6.97 3.11 8.64
CA ARG A 49 -8.06 2.19 9.02
C ARG A 49 -9.36 2.74 8.44
N GLY A 50 -9.81 2.16 7.32
CA GLY A 50 -10.83 2.77 6.48
C GLY A 50 -10.33 4.12 5.95
N ASP A 51 -11.15 5.17 6.11
CA ASP A 51 -10.79 6.53 5.68
C ASP A 51 -9.93 7.30 6.71
N ARG A 52 -9.71 6.75 7.90
CA ARG A 52 -8.92 7.41 8.95
C ARG A 52 -7.42 7.17 8.73
N GLN A 53 -6.67 8.23 8.44
CA GLN A 53 -5.21 8.22 8.39
C GLN A 53 -4.65 8.20 9.82
N LEU A 54 -3.95 7.11 10.17
CA LEU A 54 -3.40 6.90 11.52
C LEU A 54 -1.91 7.22 11.59
N PHE A 55 -1.21 7.13 10.45
CA PHE A 55 0.20 7.48 10.34
C PHE A 55 0.49 7.95 8.92
N HIS A 56 1.29 9.01 8.79
CA HIS A 56 1.81 9.47 7.52
C HIS A 56 3.20 10.10 7.70
N VAL A 57 4.13 9.75 6.82
CA VAL A 57 5.46 10.36 6.76
C VAL A 57 5.85 10.54 5.29
N SER A 58 6.39 11.72 4.98
CA SER A 58 7.09 12.00 3.73
C SER A 58 8.58 12.12 4.05
N MET A 59 9.38 11.16 3.58
CA MET A 59 10.83 11.12 3.83
C MET A 59 11.56 12.23 3.06
N PRO A 60 12.77 12.64 3.49
CA PRO A 60 13.62 13.50 2.68
C PRO A 60 13.77 12.96 1.24
N GLY A 61 13.58 13.83 0.25
CA GLY A 61 13.59 13.47 -1.17
C GLY A 61 12.25 12.97 -1.72
N ALA A 62 11.26 12.64 -0.89
CA ALA A 62 9.89 12.42 -1.35
C ALA A 62 9.25 13.78 -1.74
N SER A 63 8.22 13.71 -2.59
CA SER A 63 7.55 14.88 -3.17
C SER A 63 6.04 14.81 -2.95
N ALA A 64 5.34 15.94 -3.15
CA ALA A 64 3.87 15.97 -3.13
C ALA A 64 3.23 15.02 -4.17
N ASN A 65 3.97 14.56 -5.18
CA ASN A 65 3.49 13.54 -6.10
C ASN A 65 3.34 12.17 -5.43
N ASN A 66 4.16 11.86 -4.42
CA ASN A 66 4.04 10.63 -3.65
C ASN A 66 2.68 10.57 -2.93
N ASP A 67 2.20 11.68 -2.38
CA ASP A 67 0.90 11.76 -1.71
C ASP A 67 -0.25 11.52 -2.70
N ARG A 68 -0.16 12.11 -3.90
CA ARG A 68 -1.13 11.83 -4.97
C ARG A 68 -1.15 10.35 -5.36
N TRP A 69 0.02 9.71 -5.40
CA TRP A 69 0.11 8.27 -5.66
C TRP A 69 -0.47 7.43 -4.53
N ILE A 70 -0.23 7.81 -3.27
CA ILE A 70 -0.83 7.20 -2.08
C ILE A 70 -2.35 7.25 -2.20
N ASP A 71 -2.93 8.43 -2.45
CA ASP A 71 -4.39 8.57 -2.54
C ASP A 71 -5.01 7.72 -3.66
N ARG A 72 -4.33 7.61 -4.81
CA ARG A 72 -4.80 6.74 -5.91
C ARG A 72 -4.76 5.26 -5.54
N LYS A 73 -3.70 4.83 -4.86
CA LYS A 73 -3.57 3.44 -4.39
C LYS A 73 -4.64 3.13 -3.33
N VAL A 74 -4.84 4.02 -2.35
CA VAL A 74 -5.87 3.88 -1.32
C VAL A 74 -7.26 3.76 -1.94
N LYS A 75 -7.62 4.63 -2.90
CA LYS A 75 -8.90 4.55 -3.61
C LYS A 75 -9.10 3.21 -4.33
N THR A 76 -8.04 2.69 -4.94
CA THR A 76 -8.08 1.38 -5.61
C THR A 76 -8.36 0.25 -4.60
N VAL A 77 -7.62 0.24 -3.48
CA VAL A 77 -7.77 -0.77 -2.43
C VAL A 77 -9.18 -0.71 -1.81
N ASN A 78 -9.64 0.48 -1.43
CA ASN A 78 -10.96 0.65 -0.83
C ASN A 78 -12.10 0.25 -1.78
N ARG A 79 -11.94 0.47 -3.09
CA ARG A 79 -12.99 0.14 -4.07
C ARG A 79 -13.02 -1.35 -4.44
N LEU A 80 -11.86 -1.98 -4.55
CA LEU A 80 -11.73 -3.32 -5.15
C LEU A 80 -11.36 -4.42 -4.15
N GLY A 81 -11.03 -4.07 -2.91
CA GLY A 81 -10.80 -5.03 -1.83
C GLY A 81 -9.47 -5.80 -1.88
N HIS A 82 -8.57 -5.42 -2.79
CA HIS A 82 -7.25 -6.05 -2.96
C HIS A 82 -6.16 -4.98 -3.09
N SER A 83 -4.90 -5.37 -2.88
CA SER A 83 -3.76 -4.47 -3.05
C SER A 83 -3.75 -3.86 -4.45
N SER A 84 -3.34 -2.59 -4.57
CA SER A 84 -3.21 -1.95 -5.89
C SER A 84 -2.24 -2.69 -6.81
N PHE A 85 -1.30 -3.47 -6.24
CA PHE A 85 -0.39 -4.30 -7.01
C PHE A 85 -1.09 -5.52 -7.61
N TYR A 86 -1.88 -6.26 -6.82
CA TYR A 86 -2.71 -7.35 -7.35
C TYR A 86 -3.63 -6.87 -8.46
N ILE A 87 -4.35 -5.76 -8.23
CA ILE A 87 -5.25 -5.18 -9.24
C ILE A 87 -4.49 -4.83 -10.53
N GLY A 88 -3.33 -4.17 -10.41
CA GLY A 88 -2.51 -3.85 -11.58
C GLY A 88 -2.06 -5.09 -12.35
N ARG A 89 -1.67 -6.16 -11.66
CA ARG A 89 -1.29 -7.43 -12.29
C ARG A 89 -2.47 -8.16 -12.93
N LEU A 90 -3.64 -8.10 -12.31
CA LEU A 90 -4.86 -8.71 -12.82
C LEU A 90 -5.29 -8.02 -14.12
N LEU A 91 -5.37 -6.69 -14.12
CA LEU A 91 -5.72 -5.92 -15.32
C LEU A 91 -4.73 -6.17 -16.46
N ALA A 92 -3.44 -6.21 -16.15
CA ALA A 92 -2.41 -6.57 -17.13
C ALA A 92 -2.60 -7.99 -17.71
N SER A 93 -2.98 -8.99 -16.90
CA SER A 93 -3.28 -10.34 -17.40
C SER A 93 -4.53 -10.41 -18.28
N LEU A 94 -5.46 -9.47 -18.10
CA LEU A 94 -6.67 -9.34 -18.89
C LEU A 94 -6.46 -8.43 -20.13
N GLY A 95 -5.26 -7.88 -20.32
CA GLY A 95 -4.95 -6.97 -21.42
C GLY A 95 -5.70 -5.64 -21.35
N THR A 96 -6.07 -5.17 -20.16
CA THR A 96 -6.84 -3.94 -19.94
C THR A 96 -6.20 -3.06 -18.86
N THR A 97 -6.76 -1.87 -18.63
CA THR A 97 -6.30 -0.87 -17.68
C THR A 97 -7.40 -0.46 -16.71
N ILE A 98 -7.01 0.22 -15.63
CA ILE A 98 -7.98 0.69 -14.63
C ILE A 98 -8.92 1.77 -15.17
N SER A 99 -8.52 2.47 -16.24
CA SER A 99 -9.34 3.50 -16.87
C SER A 99 -10.46 2.93 -17.75
N GLU A 100 -10.38 1.65 -18.10
CA GLU A 100 -11.35 0.94 -18.95
C GLU A 100 -12.42 0.20 -18.12
N LYS A 101 -12.38 0.30 -16.79
CA LYS A 101 -13.36 -0.24 -15.84
C LYS A 101 -14.02 0.87 -15.04
#